data_AF-A0A1U9QVR2-F1
#
_entry.id   AF-A0A1U9QVR2-F1
#
_cell.length_a   1.000
_cell.length_b   1.000
_cell.length_c   1.000
_cell.angle_alpha   90.00
_cell.angle_beta   90.00
_cell.angle_gamma   90.00
#
_symmetry.space_group_name_H-M   'P 1'
#
loop_
_entity.id
_entity.type
_entity.pdbx_description
1 polymer ?
#
loop_
_entity_poly.entity_id
_entity_poly.type
_entity_poly.pdbx_seq_one_letter_code
_entity_poly.pdbx_strand_id
1 'polypeptide(L)' 'MITTAITPKWHTTAEVAAMLGFGLSKTKMLVLTGEIRSVKVGRNRRILPAWVDEYVQRMATDAEGQAA' A
#
# COMPACT_ATOMS: atom_id res chain seq x y z
N MET A 1 -22.26 21.56 -13.75
CA MET A 1 -21.12 21.13 -14.61
C MET A 1 -20.56 19.83 -14.05
N ILE A 2 -20.32 18.82 -14.88
CA ILE A 2 -19.77 17.52 -14.44
C ILE A 2 -18.29 17.51 -14.80
N THR A 3 -17.41 17.58 -13.81
CA THR A 3 -15.95 17.51 -14.02
C THR A 3 -15.52 16.06 -13.84
N THR A 4 -15.08 15.41 -14.91
CA THR A 4 -14.48 14.08 -14.83
C THR A 4 -13.06 14.20 -14.26
N ALA A 5 -12.85 13.78 -13.01
CA ALA A 5 -11.54 13.76 -12.39
C ALA A 5 -10.72 12.55 -12.87
N ILE A 6 -9.44 12.77 -13.20
CA ILE A 6 -8.52 11.69 -13.54
C ILE A 6 -7.98 11.10 -12.24
N THR A 7 -8.29 9.82 -11.99
CA THR A 7 -7.78 9.08 -10.83
C THR A 7 -6.51 8.31 -11.20
N PRO A 8 -5.39 8.49 -10.47
CA PRO A 8 -4.19 7.68 -10.66
C PRO A 8 -4.49 6.19 -10.46
N LYS A 9 -3.91 5.33 -11.30
CA LYS A 9 -4.10 3.86 -11.21
C LYS A 9 -3.23 3.18 -10.15
N TRP A 10 -2.30 3.90 -9.54
CA TRP A 10 -1.37 3.39 -8.55
C TRP A 10 -0.95 4.49 -7.56
N HIS A 11 -0.39 4.05 -6.45
CA HIS A 11 0.09 4.89 -5.37
C HIS A 11 1.61 4.90 -5.28
N THR A 12 2.14 5.99 -4.74
CA THR A 12 3.50 6.10 -4.21
C THR A 12 3.59 5.47 -2.83
N THR A 13 4.82 5.18 -2.38
CA THR A 13 5.06 4.75 -1.00
C THR A 13 4.60 5.80 0.04
N ALA A 14 4.62 7.09 -0.30
CA ALA A 14 4.17 8.15 0.60
C ALA A 14 2.64 8.18 0.74
N GLU A 15 1.90 8.01 -0.36
CA GLU A 15 0.44 7.92 -0.33
C GLU A 15 0.00 6.67 0.47
N VAL A 16 0.67 5.52 0.29
CA VAL A 16 0.39 4.32 1.10
C VAL A 16 0.71 4.52 2.57
N ALA A 17 1.79 5.24 2.90
CA ALA A 17 2.09 5.59 4.28
C ALA A 17 0.96 6.42 4.91
N ALA A 18 0.45 7.42 4.19
CA ALA A 18 -0.67 8.23 4.64
C ALA A 18 -1.97 7.41 4.78
N MET A 19 -2.30 6.57 3.80
CA MET A 19 -3.50 5.72 3.81
C MET A 19 -3.52 4.75 5.00
N LEU A 20 -2.37 4.15 5.33
CA LEU A 20 -2.25 3.18 6.42
C LEU A 20 -1.92 3.81 7.78
N GLY A 21 -1.74 5.13 7.85
CA GLY A 21 -1.31 5.81 9.09
C GLY A 21 0.10 5.43 9.56
N PHE A 22 0.99 5.03 8.64
CA PHE A 22 2.35 4.62 8.94
C PHE A 22 3.37 5.74 8.69
N GLY A 23 4.51 5.69 9.37
CA GLY A 23 5.68 6.48 9.02
C GLY A 23 6.31 6.00 7.71
N LEU A 24 6.87 6.91 6.91
CA LEU A 24 7.45 6.60 5.60
C LEU A 24 8.55 5.52 5.66
N SER A 25 9.36 5.51 6.72
CA SER A 25 10.40 4.49 6.92
C SER A 25 9.83 3.09 7.05
N LYS A 26 8.74 2.91 7.80
CA LYS A 26 8.04 1.62 7.94
C LYS A 26 7.47 1.18 6.60
N THR A 27 6.79 2.07 5.89
CA THR A 27 6.20 1.73 4.58
C THR A 27 7.27 1.39 3.54
N LYS A 28 8.41 2.09 3.53
CA LYS A 28 9.56 1.71 2.70
C LYS A 28 10.10 0.33 3.06
N MET A 29 10.14 0.00 4.36
CA MET A 29 10.59 -1.32 4.79
C MET A 29 9.64 -2.41 4.30
N LEU A 30 8.33 -2.24 4.46
CA LEU A 30 7.32 -3.18 3.96
C LEU A 30 7.41 -3.38 2.43
N VAL A 31 7.69 -2.31 1.70
CA VAL A 31 7.91 -2.39 0.25
C VAL A 31 9.23 -3.09 -0.11
N LEU A 32 10.28 -2.88 0.69
CA LEU A 32 11.60 -3.50 0.48
C LEU A 32 11.57 -5.00 0.79
N THR A 33 10.89 -5.40 1.86
CA THR A 33 10.74 -6.80 2.26
C THR A 33 9.71 -7.56 1.43
N GLY A 34 8.87 -6.84 0.67
CA GLY A 34 7.82 -7.44 -0.16
C GLY A 34 6.51 -7.71 0.58
N GLU A 35 6.41 -7.33 1.86
CA GLU A 35 5.16 -7.36 2.62
C GLU A 35 4.06 -6.54 1.92
N ILE A 36 4.43 -5.39 1.36
CA ILE A 36 3.59 -4.65 0.40
C ILE A 36 4.22 -4.79 -0.97
N ARG A 37 3.46 -5.39 -1.91
CA ARG A 37 3.91 -5.58 -3.30
C ARG A 37 4.13 -4.22 -3.97
N SER A 38 5.10 -4.15 -4.87
CA SER A 38 5.40 -2.93 -5.61
C SER A 38 6.06 -3.21 -6.96
N VAL A 39 5.88 -2.30 -7.91
CA VAL A 39 6.58 -2.28 -9.20
C VAL A 39 7.69 -1.23 -9.16
N LYS A 40 8.88 -1.58 -9.65
CA LYS A 40 9.94 -0.59 -9.90
C LYS A 40 9.65 0.15 -11.21
N VAL A 41 9.50 1.48 -11.13
CA VAL A 41 9.32 2.35 -12.29
C VAL A 41 10.41 3.43 -12.22
N GLY A 42 11.51 3.21 -12.96
CA GLY A 42 12.71 4.05 -12.88
C GLY A 42 13.34 4.03 -11.48
N ARG A 43 13.49 5.21 -10.86
CA ARG A 43 14.01 5.36 -9.49
C ARG A 43 12.94 5.15 -8.40
N ASN A 44 11.67 5.03 -8.78
CA ASN A 44 10.54 5.03 -7.85
C ASN A 44 9.86 3.66 -7.75
N ARG A 45 9.17 3.43 -6.64
CA ARG A 45 8.26 2.29 -6.44
C ARG A 45 6.82 2.76 -6.65
N ARG A 46 5.99 1.94 -7.31
CA ARG A 46 4.54 2.14 -7.46
C ARG A 46 3.79 0.95 -6.90
N ILE A 47 2.69 1.20 -6.22
CA ILE A 47 1.90 0.21 -5.49
C ILE A 47 0.49 0.24 -6.04
N LEU A 48 -0.03 -0.90 -6.50
CA LEU A 48 -1.43 -0.99 -6.94
C LEU A 48 -2.36 -0.90 -5.71
N PRO A 49 -3.54 -0.27 -5.85
CA PRO A 49 -4.52 -0.19 -4.75
C PRO A 49 -4.84 -1.57 -4.15
N ALA A 50 -5.10 -2.56 -5.01
CA ALA A 50 -5.39 -3.93 -4.58
C ALA A 50 -4.30 -4.56 -3.70
N TRP A 51 -3.04 -4.17 -3.87
CA TRP A 51 -1.94 -4.69 -3.04
C TRP A 51 -1.91 -4.09 -1.64
N VAL A 52 -2.49 -2.90 -1.47
CA VAL A 52 -2.72 -2.31 -0.15
C VAL A 52 -3.84 -3.08 0.55
N ASP A 53 -4.93 -3.34 -0.17
CA ASP A 53 -6.08 -4.08 0.36
C ASP A 53 -5.67 -5.49 0.82
N GLU A 54 -4.88 -6.21 0.02
CA GLU A 54 -4.36 -7.52 0.38
C GLU A 54 -3.43 -7.50 1.60
N TYR A 55 -2.62 -6.45 1.76
CA TYR A 55 -1.80 -6.28 2.95
C TYR A 55 -2.68 -6.13 4.19
N VAL A 56 -3.69 -5.26 4.13
CA VAL A 56 -4.64 -5.05 5.24
C VAL A 56 -5.39 -6.34 5.55
N GLN A 57 -5.89 -7.03 4.52
CA GLN A 57 -6.61 -8.29 4.69
C GLN A 57 -5.75 -9.35 5.37
N ARG A 58 -4.48 -9.50 4.95
CA ARG A 58 -3.54 -10.44 5.60
C ARG A 58 -3.34 -10.09 7.07
N MET A 59 -3.14 -8.82 7.41
CA MET A 59 -2.97 -8.38 8.80
C MET A 59 -4.22 -8.61 9.65
N ALA A 60 -5.42 -8.44 9.08
CA ALA A 60 -6.67 -8.74 9.76
C ALA A 60 -6.81 -10.25 10.04
N THR A 61 -6.57 -11.10 9.04
CA THR A 61 -6.64 -12.56 9.19
C THR A 61 -5.60 -13.10 10.17
N ASP A 62 -4.37 -12.59 10.13
CA ASP A 62 -3.31 -13.00 11.07
C ASP A 62 -3.72 -12.67 12.52
N ALA A 63 -4.28 -11.47 12.75
CA ALA A 63 -4.74 -11.04 14.07
C ALA A 63 -5.90 -11.87 14.61
N GLU A 64 -6.86 -12.25 13.75
CA GLU A 64 -7.97 -13.15 14.11
C GLU A 64 -7.47 -14.54 14.49
N GLY A 65 -6.50 -15.09 13.74
CA GLY A 65 -5.90 -16.40 14.02
C GLY A 65 -5.06 -16.45 15.30
N GLN A 66 -4.61 -15.31 15.82
CA GLN A 66 -3.89 -15.20 17.10
C GLN A 66 -4.82 -15.02 18.31
N ALA A 67 -6.11 -14.75 18.07
CA ALA A 67 -7.12 -14.59 19.11
C ALA A 67 -7.97 -15.85 19.35
N ALA A 68 -7.79 -16.90 18.55
CA ALA A 68 -8.48 -18.20 18.64
C ALA A 68 -7.61 -19.25 19.34
#